data_AF-A0A350EXB0-F1
#
_entry.id   AF-A0A350EXB0-F1
#
_cell.length_a   1.000
_cell.length_b   1.000
_cell.length_c   1.000
_cell.angle_alpha   90.00
_cell.angle_beta   90.00
_cell.angle_gamma   90.00
#
_symmetry.space_group_name_H-M   'P 1'
#
loop_
_entity.id
_entity.type
_entity.pdbx_description
1 polymer ?
#
loop_
_entity_poly.entity_id
_entity_poly.type
_entity_poly.pdbx_seq_one_letter_code
_entity_poly.pdbx_strand_id
1 'polypeptide(L)' 'MSAQTQPVIEITTDRERLDRELIHRFLSGSYWAAGIPRETVDRAIDHSFCFAVFEAGRQIAFARVITDFATFA' A
#
# COMPACT_ATOMS: atom_id res chain seq x y z
N MET A 1 19.40 -30.38 -8.92
CA MET A 1 18.64 -29.23 -9.47
C MET A 1 17.52 -28.93 -8.50
N SER A 2 17.73 -28.00 -7.57
CA SER A 2 16.67 -27.56 -6.66
C SER A 2 15.72 -26.65 -7.45
N ALA A 3 14.47 -27.06 -7.62
CA ALA A 3 13.44 -26.21 -8.21
C ALA A 3 13.20 -25.02 -7.25
N GLN A 4 13.57 -23.82 -7.66
CA GLN A 4 13.19 -22.61 -6.92
C GLN A 4 11.70 -22.40 -7.15
N THR A 5 10.90 -22.55 -6.10
CA THR A 5 9.46 -22.24 -6.16
C THR A 5 9.35 -20.72 -6.12
N GLN A 6 8.81 -20.12 -7.18
CA GLN A 6 8.53 -18.68 -7.17
C GLN A 6 7.46 -18.38 -6.11
N PRO A 7 7.62 -17.31 -5.31
CA PRO A 7 6.61 -16.93 -4.36
C PRO A 7 5.30 -16.56 -5.07
N VAL A 8 4.18 -16.99 -4.52
CA VAL A 8 2.86 -16.58 -5.01
C VAL A 8 2.60 -15.17 -4.53
N ILE A 9 2.58 -14.23 -5.47
CA ILE A 9 2.32 -12.82 -5.24
C ILE A 9 0.89 -12.51 -5.69
N GLU A 10 0.13 -11.87 -4.80
CA GLU A 10 -1.20 -11.36 -5.11
C GLU A 10 -1.18 -9.83 -5.12
N ILE A 11 -1.78 -9.23 -6.14
CA ILE A 11 -1.95 -7.77 -6.24
C ILE A 11 -3.43 -7.47 -6.21
N THR A 12 -3.85 -6.52 -5.38
CA THR A 12 -5.24 -6.09 -5.29
C THR A 12 -5.35 -4.57 -5.20
N THR A 13 -6.47 -4.05 -5.67
CA THR A 13 -6.91 -2.65 -5.48
C THR A 13 -8.07 -2.54 -4.50
N ASP A 14 -8.47 -3.66 -3.89
CA ASP A 14 -9.44 -3.70 -2.81
C ASP A 14 -8.86 -3.05 -1.55
N ARG A 15 -9.40 -1.88 -1.21
CA ARG A 15 -8.93 -1.06 -0.10
C ARG A 15 -9.29 -1.64 1.27
N GLU A 16 -10.28 -2.52 1.36
CA GLU A 16 -10.67 -3.16 2.63
C GLU A 16 -9.59 -4.12 3.14
N ARG A 17 -8.74 -4.60 2.23
CA ARG A 17 -7.64 -5.53 2.55
C ARG A 17 -6.36 -4.84 3.00
N LEU A 18 -6.28 -3.51 2.92
CA LEU A 18 -5.08 -2.75 3.28
C LEU A 18 -4.80 -2.83 4.78
N ASP A 19 -3.58 -3.22 5.14
CA ASP A 19 -3.03 -3.04 6.47
C ASP A 19 -2.63 -1.57 6.66
N ARG A 20 -3.61 -0.76 7.08
CA ARG A 20 -3.45 0.68 7.29
C ARG A 20 -2.46 1.01 8.40
N GLU A 21 -2.29 0.11 9.38
CA GLU A 21 -1.30 0.31 10.44
C GLU A 21 0.12 0.13 9.92
N LEU A 22 0.37 -0.94 9.15
CA LEU A 22 1.65 -1.16 8.49
C LEU A 22 2.01 0.00 7.57
N ILE A 23 1.06 0.47 6.77
CA ILE A 23 1.24 1.60 5.84
C ILE A 23 1.59 2.87 6.62
N HIS A 24 0.82 3.22 7.65
CA HIS A 24 1.09 4.41 8.47
C HIS A 24 2.46 4.33 9.15
N ARG A 25 2.79 3.19 9.75
CA ARG A 25 4.09 2.98 10.40
C ARG A 25 5.24 3.19 9.42
N PHE A 26 5.15 2.60 8.23
CA PHE A 26 6.16 2.74 7.18
C PHE A 26 6.29 4.19 6.71
N LEU A 27 5.17 4.86 6.40
CA LEU A 27 5.17 6.25 5.93
C LEU A 27 5.68 7.22 7.00
N SER A 28 5.26 7.05 8.25
CA SER A 28 5.66 7.91 9.37
C SER A 28 7.16 7.91 9.66
N GLY A 29 7.87 6.85 9.24
CA GLY A 29 9.34 6.75 9.32
C GLY A 29 10.08 7.18 8.04
N SER A 30 9.37 7.54 6.96
CA SER A 30 9.98 7.97 5.70
C SER A 30 10.39 9.45 5.74
N TYR A 31 11.38 9.85 4.94
CA TYR A 31 11.84 11.24 4.93
C TYR A 31 10.78 12.25 4.44
N TRP A 32 9.82 11.81 3.62
CA TRP A 32 8.80 12.66 2.98
C TRP A 32 7.47 12.70 3.73
N ALA A 33 7.23 11.76 4.64
CA ALA A 33 6.01 11.68 5.45
C ALA A 33 6.33 11.49 6.94
N ALA A 34 7.48 11.99 7.39
CA ALA A 34 7.95 11.88 8.76
C ALA A 34 6.90 12.41 9.75
N GLY A 35 6.50 11.56 10.71
CA GLY A 35 5.52 11.92 11.74
C GLY A 35 4.09 12.19 11.23
N ILE A 36 3.75 11.79 10.00
CA ILE A 36 2.40 11.98 9.45
C ILE A 36 1.33 11.41 10.41
N PRO A 37 0.26 12.17 10.74
CA PRO A 37 -0.82 11.65 11.58
C PRO A 37 -1.54 10.47 10.94
N ARG A 38 -1.94 9.48 11.75
CA ARG A 38 -2.66 8.28 11.29
C ARG A 38 -3.93 8.65 10.50
N GLU A 39 -4.72 9.56 11.04
CA GLU A 39 -5.95 10.07 10.39
C GLU A 39 -5.70 10.67 9.00
N THR A 40 -4.54 11.28 8.78
CA THR A 40 -4.19 11.88 7.48
C THR A 40 -3.88 10.77 6.47
N VAL A 41 -3.17 9.72 6.89
CA VAL A 41 -2.91 8.55 6.04
C VAL A 41 -4.20 7.81 5.70
N ASP A 42 -5.06 7.57 6.69
CA ASP A 42 -6.34 6.88 6.48
C ASP A 42 -7.22 7.65 5.49
N ARG A 43 -7.37 8.96 5.67
CA ARG A 43 -8.10 9.83 4.73
C ARG A 43 -7.45 9.85 3.34
N ALA A 44 -6.12 9.86 3.24
CA ALA A 44 -5.45 9.81 1.95
C ALA A 44 -5.72 8.49 1.21
N ILE A 45 -5.77 7.36 1.92
CA ILE A 45 -6.16 6.05 1.36
C ILE A 45 -7.62 6.07 0.88
N ASP A 46 -8.52 6.69 1.65
CA ASP A 46 -9.96 6.75 1.32
C ASP A 46 -10.26 7.57 0.07
N HIS A 47 -9.38 8.50 -0.31
CA HIS A 47 -9.54 9.38 -1.47
C HIS A 47 -8.54 9.12 -2.60
N SER A 48 -7.80 8.01 -2.57
CA SER A 48 -6.86 7.64 -3.62
C SER A 48 -7.17 6.28 -4.23
N PHE A 49 -6.63 6.03 -5.42
CA PHE A 49 -6.58 4.68 -5.98
C PHE A 49 -5.34 3.97 -5.42
N CYS A 50 -5.53 2.85 -4.73
CA CYS A 50 -4.47 2.18 -4.00
C CYS A 50 -4.25 0.77 -4.55
N PHE A 51 -2.98 0.35 -4.50
CA PHE A 51 -2.57 -1.03 -4.73
C PHE A 51 -1.93 -1.58 -3.47
N ALA A 52 -2.20 -2.85 -3.18
CA ALA A 52 -1.45 -3.63 -2.22
C ALA A 52 -0.96 -4.92 -2.85
N VAL A 53 0.21 -5.35 -2.38
CA VAL A 53 0.82 -6.61 -2.76
C VAL A 53 0.90 -7.50 -1.54
N PHE A 54 0.45 -8.73 -1.67
CA PHE A 54 0.48 -9.75 -0.64
C PHE A 54 1.36 -10.93 -1.05
N GLU A 55 2.06 -11.48 -0.07
CA GLU A 55 2.77 -12.75 -0.16
C GLU A 55 2.37 -13.57 1.06
N ALA A 56 1.86 -14.78 0.85
CA ALA A 56 1.36 -15.67 1.90
C ALA A 56 0.38 -14.98 2.89
N GLY A 57 -0.51 -14.12 2.37
CA GLY A 57 -1.52 -13.40 3.16
C GLY A 57 -1.00 -12.17 3.91
N ARG A 58 0.30 -11.87 3.87
CA ARG A 58 0.89 -10.68 4.49
C ARG A 58 1.09 -9.58 3.45
N GLN A 59 0.71 -8.35 3.78
CA GLN A 59 0.99 -7.21 2.92
C GLN A 59 2.51 -6.92 2.91
N ILE A 60 3.10 -6.87 1.72
CA ILE A 60 4.53 -6.63 1.51
C ILE A 60 4.84 -5.36 0.72
N ALA A 61 3.85 -4.80 0.01
CA ALA A 61 4.01 -3.52 -0.67
C ALA A 61 2.70 -2.72 -0.71
N PHE A 62 2.86 -1.42 -0.92
CA PHE A 62 1.78 -0.45 -1.04
C PHE A 62 2.15 0.59 -2.10
N ALA A 63 1.20 0.92 -2.97
CA ALA A 63 1.31 2.05 -3.88
C ALA A 63 -0.01 2.83 -3.87
N ARG A 64 0.10 4.15 -4.06
CA ARG A 64 -1.05 5.06 -4.05
C ARG A 64 -0.94 6.01 -5.23
N VAL A 65 -2.05 6.21 -5.92
CA VAL A 65 -2.18 7.11 -7.07
C VAL A 65 -3.26 8.14 -6.75
N ILE A 66 -2.92 9.42 -6.90
CA ILE A 66 -3.87 10.53 -6.87
C ILE A 66 -4.28 10.78 -8.33
N THR A 67 -5.56 10.61 -8.64
CA THR A 67 -6.05 10.66 -10.03
C THR A 67 -7.51 11.06 -10.09
N ASP A 68 -7.88 11.74 -11.17
CA ASP A 68 -9.27 11.93 -11.62
C ASP A 68 -9.69 10.87 -12.66
N PHE A 69 -8.86 9.85 -12.88
CA PHE A 69 -8.92 8.81 -13.91
C PHE A 69 -8.69 9.27 -15.37
N ALA A 70 -8.45 10.56 -15.58
CA ALA A 70 -7.98 11.11 -16.86
C ALA A 70 -6.48 11.49 -16.81
N THR A 71 -6.02 11.97 -15.65
CA THR A 71 -4.68 12.45 -15.35
C THR A 71 -4.26 12.04 -13.94
N PHE A 72 -2.97 12.14 -13.64
CA PHE A 72 -2.40 11.85 -12.32
C PHE A 72 -1.60 13.05 -11.82
N ALA A 73 -1.51 13.20 -10.49
CA ALA A 73 -0.81 14.30 -9.81
C ALA A 73 0.14 13.78 -8.72
#